data_AF-A0A7Y4NW84-F1
#
_entry.id   AF-A0A7Y4NW84-F1
#
_cell.length_a   1.000
_cell.length_b   1.000
_cell.length_c   1.000
_cell.angle_alpha   90.00
_cell.angle_beta   90.00
_cell.angle_gamma   90.00
#
_symmetry.space_group_name_H-M   'P 1'
#
loop_
_entity.id
_entity.type
_entity.pdbx_description
1 polymer ?
#
loop_
_entity_poly.entity_id
_entity_poly.type
_entity_poly.pdbx_seq_one_letter_code
_entity_poly.pdbx_strand_id
1 'polypeptide(L)' 'APAVDDVSLIPTLEEAERQLIARAMAVTKGHKGRTCQILGISRPTLERKLQKFGLAQGHGPQVHPYPVKDAS' A
#
# COMPACT_ATOMS: atom_id res chain seq x y z
N ALA A 1 9.60 24.09 24.78
CA ALA A 1 8.75 22.90 24.67
C ALA A 1 9.51 21.87 23.84
N PRO A 2 9.86 20.69 24.37
CA PRO A 2 10.43 19.66 23.53
C PRO A 2 9.29 19.05 22.71
N ALA A 3 9.36 19.21 21.39
CA ALA A 3 8.58 18.38 20.48
C ALA A 3 9.12 16.96 20.68
N VAL A 4 8.35 16.15 21.39
CA VAL A 4 8.67 14.75 21.58
C VAL A 4 8.47 14.09 20.22
N ASP A 5 9.57 13.86 19.51
CA ASP A 5 9.60 12.87 18.43
C ASP A 5 9.43 11.51 19.12
N ASP A 6 8.19 11.20 19.50
CA ASP A 6 7.84 9.96 20.14
C ASP A 6 7.98 8.87 19.07
N VAL A 7 9.14 8.22 19.06
CA VAL A 7 9.50 7.17 18.09
C VAL A 7 8.42 6.08 18.04
N SER A 8 7.66 5.91 19.12
CA SER A 8 6.52 5.00 19.19
C SER A 8 5.32 5.37 18.29
N LEU A 9 5.25 6.62 17.82
CA LEU A 9 4.25 7.12 16.86
C LEU A 9 4.70 7.01 15.40
N ILE A 10 5.97 6.66 15.15
CA ILE A 10 6.48 6.50 13.79
C ILE A 10 5.99 5.16 13.26
N PRO A 11 5.08 5.15 12.24
CA PRO A 11 4.61 3.90 11.68
C PRO A 11 5.78 3.13 11.06
N THR A 12 5.67 1.81 11.08
CA THR A 12 6.60 0.97 10.33
C THR A 12 6.55 1.34 8.85
N LEU A 13 7.62 1.04 8.09
CA LEU A 13 7.64 1.28 6.65
C LEU A 13 6.40 0.66 5.97
N GLU A 14 6.01 -0.53 6.41
CA GLU A 14 4.85 -1.24 5.88
C GLU A 14 3.53 -0.50 6.16
N GLU A 15 3.34 0.00 7.38
CA GLU A 15 2.14 0.78 7.74
C GLU A 15 2.11 2.13 7.03
N ALA A 16 3.25 2.81 6.92
CA ALA A 16 3.38 4.06 6.19
C ALA A 16 2.99 3.87 4.71
N GLU A 17 3.48 2.80 4.07
CA GLU A 17 3.10 2.44 2.71
C GLU A 17 1.60 2.13 2.59
N ARG A 18 1.05 1.35 3.51
CA ARG A 18 -0.38 1.01 3.54
C ARG A 18 -1.24 2.27 3.62
N GLN A 19 -0.92 3.16 4.55
CA GLN A 19 -1.63 4.43 4.73
C GLN A 19 -1.48 5.33 3.51
N LEU A 20 -0.30 5.38 2.89
CA LEU A 20 -0.06 6.18 1.69
C LEU A 20 -0.90 5.69 0.50
N ILE A 21 -0.92 4.37 0.27
CA ILE A 21 -1.71 3.76 -0.81
C ILE A 21 -3.21 3.94 -0.59
N ALA A 22 -3.69 3.75 0.65
CA ALA A 22 -5.08 3.97 1.00
C ALA A 22 -5.51 5.43 0.75
N ARG A 23 -4.68 6.41 1.18
CA ARG A 23 -4.92 7.83 0.94
C ARG A 23 -4.94 8.16 -0.56
N ALA A 24 -3.96 7.68 -1.32
CA ALA A 24 -3.92 7.91 -2.75
C ALA A 24 -5.14 7.31 -3.47
N MET A 25 -5.56 6.10 -3.12
CA MET A 25 -6.77 5.46 -3.63
C MET A 25 -8.04 6.25 -3.28
N ALA A 26 -8.14 6.80 -2.08
CA ALA A 26 -9.28 7.62 -1.66
C ALA A 26 -9.35 8.94 -2.45
N VAL A 27 -8.21 9.64 -2.59
CA VAL A 27 -8.10 10.89 -3.36
C VAL A 27 -8.44 10.66 -4.84
N THR A 28 -8.02 9.54 -5.40
CA THR A 28 -8.31 9.17 -6.79
C THR A 28 -9.63 8.45 -6.97
N LYS A 29 -10.45 8.28 -5.93
CA LYS A 29 -11.74 7.56 -5.98
C LYS A 29 -11.62 6.17 -6.61
N GLY A 30 -10.52 5.46 -6.35
CA GLY A 30 -10.26 4.12 -6.88
C GLY A 30 -9.65 4.07 -8.28
N HIS A 31 -9.29 5.21 -8.89
CA HIS A 31 -8.61 5.22 -10.19
C HIS A 31 -7.16 4.75 -10.09
N LYS A 32 -6.93 3.45 -10.25
CA LYS A 32 -5.61 2.79 -10.19
C LYS A 32 -4.53 3.49 -11.02
N GLY A 33 -4.85 3.92 -12.24
CA GLY A 33 -3.89 4.62 -13.12
C GLY A 33 -3.42 5.96 -12.54
N ARG A 34 -4.35 6.75 -12.02
CA ARG A 34 -4.04 8.03 -11.35
C ARG A 34 -3.31 7.81 -10.03
N THR A 35 -3.67 6.74 -9.30
CA THR A 35 -2.96 6.32 -8.08
C THR A 35 -1.50 5.98 -8.38
N CYS A 36 -1.24 5.25 -9.46
CA CYS A 36 0.12 4.92 -9.91
C CYS A 36 0.94 6.18 -10.23
N GLN A 37 0.34 7.14 -10.93
CA GLN A 37 0.99 8.41 -11.26
C GLN A 37 1.32 9.21 -10.00
N ILE A 38 0.40 9.30 -9.02
CA ILE A 38 0.62 10.03 -7.77
C ILE A 38 1.71 9.37 -6.93
N LEU A 39 1.71 8.03 -6.84
CA LEU A 39 2.67 7.28 -6.03
C LEU A 39 4.01 7.06 -6.74
N GLY A 40 4.12 7.34 -8.04
CA GLY A 40 5.33 7.10 -8.82
C GLY A 40 5.68 5.62 -8.99
N ILE A 41 4.70 4.72 -8.90
CA ILE A 41 4.91 3.27 -9.00
C ILE A 41 4.19 2.68 -10.22
N SER A 42 4.66 1.52 -10.67
CA SER A 42 3.98 0.79 -11.75
C SER A 42 2.63 0.20 -11.30
N ARG A 43 1.72 -0.02 -12.26
CA ARG A 43 0.45 -0.72 -12.01
C ARG A 43 0.60 -2.09 -11.36
N PRO A 44 1.50 -2.99 -11.81
CA PRO A 44 1.66 -4.29 -11.14
C PRO A 44 2.20 -4.14 -9.71
N THR A 45 3.03 -3.13 -9.43
CA THR A 45 3.47 -2.83 -8.04
C THR A 45 2.29 -2.40 -7.17
N LEU A 46 1.45 -1.49 -7.66
CA LEU A 46 0.25 -1.04 -6.95
C LEU A 46 -0.68 -2.22 -6.67
N GLU A 47 -0.94 -3.08 -7.65
CA GLU A 47 -1.81 -4.24 -7.50
C GLU A 47 -1.27 -5.23 -6.47
N ARG A 48 0.02 -5.55 -6.51
CA ARG A 48 0.66 -6.40 -5.48
C ARG A 48 0.51 -5.81 -4.08
N LYS A 49 0.71 -4.50 -3.92
CA LYS A 49 0.55 -3.83 -2.61
C LYS A 49 -0.91 -3.79 -2.15
N LEU A 50 -1.86 -3.52 -3.06
CA LEU A 50 -3.29 -3.57 -2.74
C LEU A 50 -3.72 -4.97 -2.28
N GLN A 51 -3.20 -6.03 -2.92
CA GLN A 51 -3.44 -7.41 -2.50
C GLN A 51 -2.79 -7.69 -1.14
N LYS A 52 -1.50 -7.33 -0.96
CA LYS A 52 -0.77 -7.50 0.31
C LYS A 52 -1.51 -6.88 1.49
N PHE A 53 -2.08 -5.68 1.31
CA PHE A 53 -2.72 -4.92 2.38
C PHE A 53 -4.23 -5.15 2.53
N GLY A 54 -4.83 -6.02 1.70
CA GLY A 54 -6.28 -6.23 1.67
C GLY A 54 -7.08 -5.00 1.20
N LEU A 55 -6.44 -4.10 0.45
CA LEU A 55 -7.05 -2.87 -0.09
C LEU A 55 -7.64 -3.06 -1.50
N ALA A 56 -7.64 -4.30 -2.02
CA ALA A 56 -8.21 -4.63 -3.32
C ALA A 56 -9.74 -4.51 -3.31
N GLN A 57 -10.26 -3.35 -3.67
CA GLN A 57 -11.70 -3.13 -3.83
C GLN A 57 -12.20 -3.87 -5.10
N GLY A 58 -13.01 -4.91 -4.89
CA GLY A 58 -14.01 -5.41 -5.85
C GLY A 58 -13.50 -5.96 -7.18
N HIS A 59 -12.81 -7.10 -7.18
CA HIS A 59 -12.96 -8.09 -8.26
C HIS A 59 -12.59 -9.51 -7.76
N GLY A 60 -13.56 -10.18 -7.11
CA GLY A 60 -13.60 -11.64 -6.89
C GLY A 60 -12.43 -12.27 -6.10
N PRO A 61 -12.61 -13.49 -5.57
CA PRO A 61 -11.61 -14.14 -4.72
C PRO A 61 -10.44 -14.62 -5.58
N GLN A 62 -9.37 -13.83 -5.68
CA GLN A 62 -8.08 -14.34 -6.13
C GLN A 62 -7.27 -14.74 -4.91
N VAL A 63 -7.55 -15.96 -4.44
CA VAL A 63 -6.61 -16.77 -3.66
C VAL A 63 -5.28 -16.78 -4.40
N HIS A 64 -4.31 -16.02 -3.90
CA HIS A 64 -2.92 -16.23 -4.25
C HIS A 64 -2.12 -16.36 -2.95
N PRO A 65 -1.91 -17.59 -2.45
CA PRO A 65 -0.91 -17.81 -1.43
C PRO A 65 0.44 -17.49 -2.08
N TYR A 66 1.00 -16.31 -1.81
CA TYR A 66 2.40 -16.07 -2.16
C TYR A 66 3.24 -16.81 -1.11
N PRO A 67 3.94 -17.92 -1.44
CA PRO A 67 5.14 -18.26 -0.68
C PRO A 67 6.12 -17.10 -0.88
N VAL A 68 6.54 -16.50 0.22
CA VAL A 68 7.73 -15.66 0.25
C VAL A 68 8.87 -16.53 -0.26
N LYS A 69 9.36 -16.20 -1.46
CA LYS A 69 10.51 -16.89 -2.04
C LYS A 69 11.68 -16.60 -1.12
N ASP A 70 12.18 -17.65 -0.48
CA ASP A 70 13.46 -17.63 0.22
C ASP A 70 14.49 -16.92 -0.65
N ALA A 71 15.15 -15.94 -0.04
CA ALA A 71 16.36 -15.37 -0.58
C ALA A 71 17.34 -16.51 -0.85
N SER A 72 17.76 -16.65 -2.11
CA SER A 72 19.03 -17.29 -2.46
C SER A 72 20.09 -16.22 -2.64
#